data_AF-A0A3D0Y208-F1
#
_entry.id   AF-A0A3D0Y208-F1
#
_cell.length_a   1.000
_cell.length_b   1.000
_cell.length_c   1.000
_cell.angle_alpha   90.00
_cell.angle_beta   90.00
_cell.angle_gamma   90.00
#
_symmetry.space_group_name_H-M   'P 1'
#
loop_
_entity.id
_entity.type
_entity.pdbx_description
1 polymer ?
#
loop_
_entity_poly.entity_id
_entity_poly.type
_entity_poly.pdbx_seq_one_letter_code
_entity_poly.pdbx_strand_id
1 'polypeptide(L)'
;MASRKKTDEKTDKADNQQDISKVPPQLQPHVFKKGQSGNLAGRPKGITLKEYCRDFLTKLTDDERIEFMEGIPKEVIWKMAEGNPKQDSEVEAGENLQQLLVKIIDNGNANPDGVQKTS
;
A
#
# COMPACT_ATOMS: atom_id res chain seq x y z
N MET A 1 -25.22 29.11 20.01
CA MET A 1 -24.03 28.29 19.69
C MET A 1 -24.47 26.84 19.62
N ALA A 2 -24.60 26.27 18.42
CA ALA A 2 -25.02 24.87 18.26
C ALA A 2 -23.77 23.98 18.12
N SER A 3 -23.52 23.14 19.13
CA SER A 3 -22.46 22.12 19.11
C SER A 3 -22.78 21.04 18.08
N ARG A 4 -21.93 20.90 17.05
CA ARG A 4 -21.94 19.75 16.14
C ARG A 4 -21.38 18.53 16.87
N LYS A 5 -22.20 17.48 17.01
CA LYS A 5 -21.74 16.13 17.36
C LYS A 5 -20.93 15.58 16.19
N LYS A 6 -19.66 15.21 16.41
CA LYS A 6 -18.91 14.35 15.50
C LYS A 6 -19.46 12.94 15.63
N THR A 7 -19.95 12.38 14.54
CA THR A 7 -20.20 10.95 14.38
C THR A 7 -18.92 10.31 13.89
N ASP A 8 -18.33 9.45 14.73
CA ASP A 8 -17.18 8.63 14.35
C ASP A 8 -17.67 7.49 13.44
N GLU A 9 -17.31 7.58 12.17
CA GLU A 9 -17.58 6.57 11.15
C GLU A 9 -16.63 5.38 11.38
N LYS A 10 -17.16 4.30 11.97
CA LYS A 10 -16.46 3.02 12.07
C LYS A 10 -16.33 2.42 10.67
N THR A 11 -15.10 2.18 10.26
CA THR A 11 -14.79 1.42 9.05
C THR A 11 -15.04 -0.07 9.31
N ASP A 12 -16.11 -0.60 8.70
CA ASP A 12 -16.48 -2.02 8.76
C ASP A 12 -15.51 -2.86 7.90
N LYS A 13 -14.46 -3.40 8.54
CA LYS A 13 -13.69 -4.51 7.94
C LYS A 13 -14.47 -5.80 8.16
N ALA A 14 -14.79 -6.47 7.05
CA ALA A 14 -15.54 -7.72 6.98
C ALA A 14 -15.11 -8.75 8.06
N ASP A 15 -15.97 -8.94 9.06
CA ASP A 15 -15.81 -9.85 10.19
C ASP A 15 -16.30 -11.25 9.76
N ASN A 16 -15.56 -11.93 8.87
CA ASN A 16 -15.84 -13.32 8.50
C ASN A 16 -15.10 -14.26 9.49
N GLN A 17 -15.56 -14.30 10.74
CA GLN A 17 -14.97 -15.16 11.76
C GLN A 17 -16.05 -15.87 12.59
N GLN A 18 -15.86 -17.17 12.80
CA GLN A 18 -16.84 -18.05 13.43
C GLN A 18 -17.10 -17.63 14.89
N ASP A 19 -18.38 -17.47 15.25
CA ASP A 19 -18.77 -17.26 16.65
C ASP A 19 -18.27 -18.43 17.52
N ILE A 20 -17.46 -18.12 18.54
CA ILE A 20 -16.88 -19.12 19.46
C ILE A 20 -17.99 -19.95 20.14
N SER A 21 -19.21 -19.40 20.25
CA SER A 21 -20.40 -20.08 20.78
C SER A 21 -20.89 -21.27 19.94
N LYS A 22 -20.48 -21.37 18.67
CA LYS A 22 -20.83 -22.46 17.76
C LYS A 22 -19.83 -23.62 17.80
N VAL A 23 -18.70 -23.46 18.51
CA VAL A 23 -17.66 -24.49 18.60
C VAL A 23 -18.00 -25.48 19.73
N PRO A 24 -17.94 -26.81 19.47
CA PRO A 24 -18.13 -27.82 20.51
C PRO A 24 -17.27 -27.55 21.75
N PRO A 25 -17.79 -27.77 22.98
CA PRO A 25 -17.07 -27.44 24.23
C PRO A 25 -15.67 -28.03 24.31
N GLN A 26 -15.45 -29.21 23.71
CA GLN A 26 -14.17 -29.91 23.70
C GLN A 26 -13.10 -29.19 22.88
N LEU A 27 -13.50 -28.39 21.90
CA LEU A 27 -12.60 -27.70 20.97
C LEU A 27 -12.36 -26.24 21.33
N GLN A 28 -13.18 -25.65 22.21
CA GLN A 28 -13.02 -24.28 22.70
C GLN A 28 -11.59 -23.90 23.17
N PRO A 29 -10.83 -24.76 23.89
CA PRO A 29 -9.47 -24.39 24.29
C PRO A 29 -8.47 -24.33 23.12
N HIS A 30 -8.76 -24.95 21.98
CA HIS A 30 -7.90 -24.99 20.80
C HIS A 30 -8.24 -23.92 19.76
N VAL A 31 -9.28 -23.13 20.00
CA VAL A 31 -9.68 -22.02 19.12
C VAL A 31 -8.83 -20.80 19.40
N PHE A 32 -8.40 -20.11 18.34
CA PHE A 32 -7.74 -18.81 18.45
C PHE A 32 -8.70 -17.78 19.05
N LYS A 33 -8.27 -17.12 20.13
CA LYS A 33 -9.04 -16.07 20.79
C LYS A 33 -8.93 -14.76 20.01
N LYS A 34 -10.06 -14.06 19.80
CA LYS A 34 -10.09 -12.76 19.12
C LYS A 34 -9.18 -11.77 19.83
N GLY A 35 -8.28 -11.14 19.07
CA GLY A 35 -7.32 -10.16 19.61
C GLY A 35 -6.12 -10.76 20.35
N GLN A 36 -6.01 -12.09 20.45
CA GLN A 36 -4.87 -12.77 21.04
C GLN A 36 -4.02 -13.40 19.94
N SER A 37 -2.76 -12.97 19.83
CA SER A 37 -1.79 -13.62 18.94
C SER A 37 -1.61 -15.09 19.35
N GLY A 38 -1.49 -15.98 18.37
CA GLY A 38 -1.13 -17.38 18.61
C GLY A 38 0.23 -17.57 19.26
N ASN A 39 1.06 -16.53 19.27
CA ASN A 39 2.31 -16.49 20.02
C ASN A 39 2.17 -15.55 21.24
N LEU A 40 1.94 -16.14 22.42
CA LEU A 40 1.79 -15.42 23.69
C LEU A 40 3.04 -14.68 24.13
N ALA A 41 4.22 -15.20 23.79
CA ALA A 41 5.50 -14.55 24.08
C ALA A 41 5.76 -13.34 23.16
N GLY A 42 4.90 -13.15 22.15
CA GLY A 42 5.07 -12.11 21.14
C GLY A 42 6.29 -12.35 20.26
N ARG A 43 6.64 -11.33 19.48
CA ARG A 43 7.88 -11.35 18.69
C ARG A 43 9.07 -11.57 19.63
N PRO A 44 10.04 -12.44 19.29
CA PRO A 44 11.26 -12.58 20.08
C PRO A 44 11.93 -11.21 20.27
N LYS A 45 12.30 -10.93 21.52
CA LYS A 45 12.98 -9.68 21.89
C LYS A 45 14.38 -9.68 21.30
N GLY A 46 14.76 -8.59 20.65
CA GLY A 46 16.08 -8.45 20.02
C GLY A 46 16.05 -7.45 18.87
N ILE A 47 17.22 -7.25 18.27
CA ILE A 47 17.37 -6.39 17.09
C ILE A 47 16.54 -6.99 15.96
N THR A 48 15.62 -6.19 15.45
CA THR A 48 14.81 -6.57 14.31
C THR A 48 15.65 -6.48 13.05
N LEU A 49 15.37 -7.30 12.02
CA LEU A 49 16.07 -7.19 10.73
C LEU A 49 16.02 -5.76 10.18
N LYS A 50 14.89 -5.06 10.38
CA LYS A 50 14.72 -3.66 9.97
C LYS A 50 15.69 -2.72 10.70
N GLU A 51 15.85 -2.89 12.01
CA GLU A 51 16.82 -2.12 12.80
C GLU A 51 18.25 -2.46 12.39
N TYR A 52 18.57 -3.73 12.25
CA TYR A 52 19.87 -4.18 11.78
C TYR A 52 20.24 -3.57 10.42
N CYS A 53 19.37 -3.69 9.41
CA CYS A 53 19.63 -3.14 8.09
C CYS A 53 19.79 -1.61 8.13
N ARG A 54 18.99 -0.91 8.93
CA ARG A 54 19.14 0.55 9.09
C ARG A 54 20.50 0.91 9.69
N ASP A 55 20.89 0.22 10.75
CA ASP A 55 22.15 0.49 11.45
C ASP A 55 23.36 0.09 10.60
N PHE A 56 23.22 -0.94 9.77
CA PHE A 56 24.22 -1.35 8.80
C PHE A 56 24.42 -0.28 7.72
N LEU A 57 23.34 0.12 7.04
CA LEU A 57 23.42 1.09 5.92
C LEU A 57 23.91 2.48 6.35
N THR A 58 23.60 2.89 7.58
CA THR A 58 24.09 4.18 8.11
C THR A 58 25.59 4.19 8.37
N LYS A 59 26.19 3.02 8.64
CA LYS A 59 27.62 2.87 8.94
C LYS A 59 28.50 2.66 7.72
N LEU A 60 27.91 2.33 6.56
CA LEU A 60 28.66 2.19 5.32
C LEU A 60 29.34 3.51 4.94
N THR A 61 30.57 3.40 4.43
CA THR A 61 31.29 4.50 3.77
C THR A 61 30.66 4.82 2.42
N ASP A 62 31.03 5.95 1.82
CA ASP A 62 30.44 6.37 0.55
C ASP A 62 30.76 5.39 -0.59
N ASP A 63 31.96 4.81 -0.61
CA ASP A 63 32.35 3.80 -1.61
C ASP A 63 31.54 2.51 -1.45
N GLU A 64 31.38 2.01 -0.21
CA GLU A 64 30.57 0.82 0.07
C GLU A 64 29.09 1.04 -0.21
N ARG A 65 28.58 2.27 -0.08
CA ARG A 65 27.21 2.62 -0.48
C ARG A 65 27.02 2.52 -1.99
N ILE A 66 28.03 2.93 -2.77
CA ILE A 66 27.98 2.83 -4.23
C ILE A 66 27.94 1.37 -4.65
N GLU A 67 28.79 0.52 -4.04
CA GLU A 67 28.78 -0.93 -4.27
C GLU A 67 27.46 -1.57 -3.83
N PHE A 68 26.89 -1.17 -2.69
CA PHE A 68 25.58 -1.64 -2.24
C PHE A 68 24.44 -1.27 -3.22
N MET A 69 24.56 -0.13 -3.90
CA MET A 69 23.62 0.30 -4.93
C MET A 69 23.88 -0.34 -6.30
N GLU A 70 24.95 -1.12 -6.45
CA GLU A 70 25.24 -1.87 -7.65
C GLU A 70 24.25 -3.05 -7.79
N GLY A 71 23.65 -3.19 -8.97
CA GLY A 71 22.60 -4.19 -9.23
C GLY A 71 21.17 -3.76 -8.90
N ILE A 72 20.95 -2.65 -8.16
CA ILE A 72 19.61 -2.08 -8.01
C ILE A 72 19.26 -1.24 -9.26
N PRO A 73 18.08 -1.44 -9.88
CA PRO A 73 17.65 -0.61 -11.01
C PRO A 73 17.66 0.88 -10.64
N LYS A 74 18.27 1.71 -11.49
CA LYS A 74 18.47 3.14 -11.19
C LYS A 74 17.16 3.89 -10.97
N GLU A 75 16.10 3.49 -11.67
CA GLU A 75 14.75 4.01 -11.48
C GLU A 75 14.23 3.77 -10.04
N VAL A 76 14.52 2.60 -9.47
CA VAL A 76 14.11 2.27 -8.08
C VAL A 76 14.89 3.12 -7.08
N ILE A 77 16.20 3.31 -7.31
CA ILE A 77 17.02 4.20 -6.48
C ILE A 77 16.46 5.63 -6.52
N TRP A 78 16.15 6.14 -7.72
CA TRP A 78 15.60 7.48 -7.89
C TRP A 78 14.23 7.63 -7.19
N LYS A 79 13.32 6.67 -7.36
CA LYS A 79 12.02 6.65 -6.66
C LYS A 79 12.15 6.58 -5.14
N MET A 80 13.19 5.91 -4.61
CA MET A 80 13.46 5.86 -3.18
C MET A 80 14.06 7.17 -2.65
N ALA A 81 14.85 7.87 -3.47
CA ALA A 81 15.51 9.12 -3.10
C ALA A 81 14.57 10.32 -3.18
N GLU A 82 13.79 10.44 -4.26
CA GLU A 82 12.92 11.60 -4.51
C GLU A 82 11.43 11.31 -4.24
N GLY A 83 11.08 10.04 -4.00
CA GLY A 83 9.70 9.59 -3.98
C GLY A 83 9.17 9.33 -5.40
N ASN A 84 7.94 8.82 -5.48
CA ASN A 84 7.25 8.83 -6.78
C ASN A 84 6.95 10.28 -7.17
N PRO A 85 6.96 10.60 -8.49
CA PRO A 85 6.47 11.88 -8.98
C PRO A 85 5.11 12.20 -8.36
N LYS A 86 4.96 13.42 -7.85
CA LYS A 86 3.72 13.87 -7.21
C LYS A 86 2.56 13.71 -8.19
N GLN A 87 1.69 12.73 -7.95
CA GLN A 87 0.42 12.61 -8.66
C GLN A 87 -0.64 13.42 -7.89
N ASP A 88 -0.65 14.73 -8.11
CA ASP A 88 -1.81 15.55 -7.72
C ASP A 88 -2.95 15.22 -8.69
N SER A 89 -3.73 14.20 -8.36
CA SER A 89 -5.04 13.97 -8.98
C SER A 89 -6.10 14.46 -8.01
N GLU A 90 -6.30 15.78 -7.98
CA GLU A 90 -7.50 16.36 -7.39
C GLU A 90 -8.70 15.96 -8.28
N VAL A 91 -9.24 14.78 -8.02
CA VAL A 91 -10.56 14.41 -8.53
C VAL A 91 -11.55 15.04 -7.56
N GLU A 92 -12.11 16.19 -7.93
CA GLU A 92 -13.30 16.71 -7.24
C GLU A 92 -14.37 15.62 -7.28
N ALA A 93 -14.71 15.07 -6.11
CA ALA A 93 -15.71 14.04 -5.94
C ALA A 93 -17.11 14.63 -6.21
N GLY A 94 -17.41 14.86 -7.48
CA GLY A 94 -18.66 15.43 -7.97
C GLY A 94 -19.04 14.93 -9.37
N GLU A 95 -18.08 14.50 -10.18
CA GLU A 95 -18.36 13.93 -11.50
C GLU A 95 -18.24 12.41 -11.49
N ASN A 96 -19.27 11.74 -12.05
CA ASN A 96 -19.31 10.30 -12.20
C ASN A 96 -18.03 9.81 -12.90
N LEU A 97 -17.21 9.03 -12.20
CA LEU A 97 -15.96 8.44 -12.71
C LEU A 97 -16.13 7.69 -14.05
N GLN A 98 -17.34 7.20 -14.33
CA GLN A 98 -17.72 6.57 -15.59
C GLN A 98 -17.66 7.53 -16.80
N GLN A 99 -17.98 8.82 -16.62
CA GLN A 99 -17.93 9.82 -17.68
C GLN A 99 -16.51 10.26 -18.01
N LEU A 100 -15.60 10.21 -17.02
CA LEU A 100 -14.19 10.52 -17.23
C LEU A 100 -13.49 9.44 -18.06
N LEU A 101 -13.84 8.16 -17.87
CA LEU A 101 -13.28 7.04 -18.62
C LEU A 101 -13.63 7.10 -20.11
N VAL A 102 -14.87 7.49 -20.44
CA VAL A 102 -15.34 7.64 -21.83
C VAL A 102 -14.59 8.77 -22.54
N LYS A 103 -14.39 9.93 -21.89
CA LYS A 103 -13.63 11.06 -22.47
C LYS A 103 -12.17 10.71 -22.79
N ILE A 104 -11.52 9.87 -21.99
CA ILE A 104 -10.13 9.45 -22.24
C ILE A 104 -10.06 8.50 -23.44
N ILE A 105 -11.04 7.60 -23.60
CA ILE A 105 -11.12 6.67 -24.73
C ILE A 105 -11.37 7.44 -26.04
N ASP A 106 -12.23 8.46 -26.01
CA ASP A 106 -12.54 9.27 -27.19
C ASP A 106 -11.34 10.14 -27.62
N ASN A 107 -10.58 10.69 -26.67
CA ASN A 107 -9.36 11.48 -26.95
C ASN A 107 -8.15 10.62 -27.37
N GLY A 108 -8.08 9.35 -26.92
CA GLY A 108 -7.03 8.41 -27.32
C GLY A 108 -7.18 7.87 -28.75
N ASN A 109 -8.32 8.11 -29.40
CA ASN A 109 -8.62 7.59 -30.74
C ASN A 109 -8.57 8.67 -31.85
N ALA A 110 -8.17 9.90 -31.51
CA ALA A 110 -7.88 10.96 -32.48
C ALA A 110 -6.45 10.84 -33.05
N ASN A 111 -6.23 9.74 -33.78
CA ASN A 111 -5.30 9.43 -34.86
C ASN A 111 -4.01 10.28 -35.06
N PRO A 112 -2.81 9.66 -35.06
CA PRO A 112 -1.65 10.17 -35.79
C PRO A 112 -1.40 9.37 -37.09
N ASP A 113 -1.54 10.07 -38.22
CA ASP A 113 -0.81 9.92 -39.49
C ASP A 113 -1.07 8.65 -40.35
N GLY A 114 -1.47 8.74 -41.63
CA GLY A 114 -1.01 9.68 -42.64
C GLY A 114 0.08 9.06 -43.52
N VAL A 115 -0.22 7.98 -44.26
CA VAL A 115 0.68 7.43 -45.29
C VAL A 115 0.14 7.82 -46.67
N GLN A 116 0.78 8.81 -47.29
CA GLN A 116 0.63 9.10 -48.72
C GLN A 116 1.07 7.86 -49.53
N LYS A 117 0.16 7.27 -50.30
CA LYS A 117 0.53 6.31 -51.34
C LYS A 117 0.80 7.08 -52.63
N THR A 118 2.07 7.20 -52.99
CA THR A 118 2.49 7.53 -54.34
C THR A 118 2.20 6.35 -55.27
N SER A 119 1.67 6.63 -56.45
CA SER A 119 1.66 5.76 -57.62
C SER A 119 1.97 6.63 -58.83
#